data_AF-A0A067LQT4-F1
#
_entry.id   AF-A0A067LQT4-F1
#
_cell.length_a   1.000
_cell.length_b   1.000
_cell.length_c   1.000
_cell.angle_alpha   90.00
_cell.angle_beta   90.00
_cell.angle_gamma   90.00
#
_symmetry.space_group_name_H-M   'P 1'
#
loop_
_entity.id
_entity.type
_entity.pdbx_description
1 polymer ?
#
loop_
_entity_poly.entity_id
_entity_poly.type
_entity_poly.pdbx_seq_one_letter_code
_entity_poly.pdbx_strand_id
1 'polypeptide(L)'
;MWNRKASKCLREKHNIKTIGELEDFIEIKNAPPNCENKRACVNMAKTLKNAIAQKWNPTSMPERADGLDLNEGQAKANAEVDVSKNPRVFNPDITEKKSPENAIRIFLPNTAKDNCLKKPGKRKARAPNGPMITAYTDGSSINNGTANAKTGAGVWISDNNPLNRSIR
;
A
#
# COMPACT_ATOMS: atom_id res chain seq x y z
N MET A 1 -5.80 -23.88 9.67
CA MET A 1 -7.06 -23.16 9.98
C MET A 1 -7.87 -22.75 8.73
N TRP A 2 -7.23 -22.61 7.56
CA TRP A 2 -7.81 -21.96 6.37
C TRP A 2 -8.88 -22.74 5.57
N ASN A 3 -9.06 -24.05 5.85
CA ASN A 3 -9.82 -24.97 4.99
C ASN A 3 -11.14 -25.47 5.61
N ARG A 4 -11.78 -24.65 6.45
CA ARG A 4 -13.10 -24.99 7.04
C ARG A 4 -14.21 -24.46 6.13
N LYS A 5 -15.35 -25.17 6.07
CA LYS A 5 -16.53 -24.72 5.28
C LYS A 5 -16.92 -23.26 5.59
N ALA A 6 -16.81 -22.84 6.85
CA ALA A 6 -17.08 -21.47 7.27
C ALA A 6 -16.10 -20.43 6.69
N SER A 7 -14.79 -20.73 6.60
CA SER A 7 -13.82 -19.80 6.01
C SER A 7 -14.00 -19.66 4.50
N LYS A 8 -14.41 -20.73 3.82
CA LYS A 8 -14.80 -20.69 2.40
C LYS A 8 -16.07 -19.86 2.20
N CYS A 9 -17.08 -20.06 3.04
CA CYS A 9 -18.32 -19.30 3.03
C CYS A 9 -18.08 -17.80 3.21
N LEU A 10 -17.27 -17.39 4.20
CA LEU A 10 -16.91 -15.98 4.42
C LEU A 10 -16.30 -15.33 3.16
N ARG A 11 -15.47 -16.07 2.42
CA ARG A 11 -14.79 -15.56 1.22
C ARG A 11 -15.70 -15.53 0.00
N GLU A 12 -16.50 -16.57 -0.21
CA GLU A 12 -17.25 -16.76 -1.47
C GLU A 12 -18.69 -16.27 -1.38
N LYS A 13 -19.38 -16.54 -0.26
CA LYS A 13 -20.79 -16.16 -0.07
C LYS A 13 -20.92 -14.78 0.60
N HIS A 14 -20.02 -14.44 1.52
CA HIS A 14 -20.02 -13.13 2.19
C HIS A 14 -19.06 -12.12 1.53
N ASN A 15 -18.22 -12.57 0.59
CA ASN A 15 -17.27 -11.73 -0.15
C ASN A 15 -16.35 -10.86 0.76
N ILE A 16 -16.00 -11.37 1.94
CA ILE A 16 -15.12 -10.66 2.87
C ILE A 16 -13.68 -10.77 2.39
N LYS A 17 -13.04 -9.62 2.15
CA LYS A 17 -11.67 -9.48 1.62
C LYS A 17 -10.75 -8.72 2.58
N THR A 18 -11.32 -7.88 3.45
CA THR A 18 -10.57 -7.00 4.35
C THR A 18 -10.91 -7.26 5.82
N ILE A 19 -10.07 -6.75 6.72
CA ILE A 19 -10.33 -6.81 8.17
C ILE A 19 -11.54 -5.96 8.54
N GLY A 20 -11.71 -4.78 7.93
CA GLY A 20 -12.88 -3.92 8.18
C GLY A 20 -14.20 -4.63 7.84
N GLU A 21 -14.28 -5.26 6.66
CA GLU A 21 -15.45 -6.05 6.28
C GLU A 21 -15.71 -7.24 7.23
N LEU A 22 -14.64 -7.81 7.81
CA LEU A 22 -14.76 -8.87 8.81
C LEU A 22 -15.34 -8.34 10.12
N GLU A 23 -14.97 -7.13 10.53
CA GLU A 23 -15.50 -6.44 11.72
C GLU A 23 -16.97 -6.06 11.53
N ASP A 24 -17.29 -5.42 10.41
CA ASP A 24 -18.66 -5.08 10.03
C ASP A 24 -19.56 -6.32 10.06
N PHE A 25 -19.08 -7.43 9.51
CA PHE A 25 -19.82 -8.70 9.52
C PHE A 25 -20.09 -9.23 10.94
N ILE A 26 -19.14 -9.06 11.87
CA ILE A 26 -19.28 -9.48 13.28
C ILE A 26 -20.29 -8.59 14.00
N GLU A 27 -20.26 -7.28 13.76
CA GLU A 27 -21.06 -6.28 14.47
C GLU A 27 -22.51 -6.21 13.98
N ILE A 28 -22.70 -6.10 12.67
CA ILE A 28 -24.02 -5.97 12.04
C ILE A 28 -24.83 -7.25 12.27
N LYS A 29 -24.16 -8.39 12.51
CA LYS A 29 -24.76 -9.73 12.61
C LYS A 29 -25.67 -10.04 11.41
N ASN A 30 -25.54 -9.35 10.27
CA ASN A 30 -26.30 -9.66 9.08
C ASN A 30 -25.55 -10.71 8.28
N ALA A 31 -26.17 -11.88 8.13
CA ALA A 31 -25.75 -12.83 7.13
C ALA A 31 -26.64 -12.61 5.90
N PRO A 32 -26.10 -12.71 4.68
CA PRO A 32 -26.92 -12.83 3.51
C PRO A 32 -27.90 -14.01 3.71
N PRO A 33 -29.12 -13.93 3.15
CA PRO A 33 -30.16 -14.94 3.34
C PRO A 33 -29.71 -16.37 2.94
N ASN A 34 -28.66 -16.50 2.13
CA ASN A 34 -28.15 -17.76 1.60
C ASN A 34 -27.01 -18.39 2.42
N CYS A 35 -26.80 -17.93 3.67
CA CYS A 35 -25.83 -18.51 4.58
C CYS A 35 -26.42 -19.67 5.38
N GLU A 36 -26.13 -20.90 4.95
CA GLU A 36 -26.60 -22.14 5.62
C GLU A 36 -26.15 -22.26 7.09
N ASN A 37 -25.02 -21.63 7.47
CA ASN A 37 -24.51 -21.73 8.83
C ASN A 37 -23.90 -20.41 9.33
N LYS A 38 -24.78 -19.45 9.59
CA LYS A 38 -24.46 -18.11 10.11
C LYS A 38 -23.60 -18.17 11.37
N ARG A 39 -23.96 -19.02 12.34
CA ARG A 39 -23.23 -19.14 13.62
C ARG A 39 -21.78 -19.58 13.41
N ALA A 40 -21.55 -20.55 12.53
CA ALA A 40 -20.20 -21.00 12.20
C ALA A 40 -19.38 -19.92 11.50
N CYS A 41 -19.99 -19.13 10.61
CA CYS A 41 -19.33 -18.02 9.93
C CYS A 41 -18.93 -16.92 10.92
N VAL A 42 -19.81 -16.52 11.85
CA VAL A 42 -19.50 -15.54 12.89
C VAL A 42 -18.37 -16.02 13.81
N ASN A 43 -18.41 -17.27 14.26
CA ASN A 43 -17.35 -17.81 15.10
C ASN A 43 -16.01 -17.90 14.36
N MET A 44 -16.05 -18.27 13.07
CA MET A 44 -14.85 -18.25 12.23
C MET A 44 -14.32 -16.83 12.04
N ALA A 45 -15.18 -15.84 11.82
CA ALA A 45 -14.78 -14.45 11.67
C ALA A 45 -14.08 -13.94 12.95
N LYS A 46 -14.65 -14.23 14.14
CA LYS A 46 -14.00 -13.94 15.43
C LYS A 46 -12.65 -14.64 15.58
N THR A 47 -12.57 -15.91 15.17
CA THR A 47 -11.32 -16.68 15.22
C THR A 47 -10.26 -16.04 14.32
N LEU A 48 -10.64 -15.64 13.10
CA LEU A 48 -9.75 -14.97 12.15
C LEU A 48 -9.30 -13.61 12.69
N LYS A 49 -10.21 -12.79 13.24
CA LYS A 49 -9.88 -11.50 13.86
C LYS A 49 -8.84 -11.68 14.97
N ASN A 50 -9.04 -12.65 15.85
CA ASN A 50 -8.14 -12.92 16.97
C ASN A 50 -6.80 -13.56 16.54
N ALA A 51 -6.73 -14.14 15.35
CA ALA A 51 -5.51 -14.73 14.80
C ALA A 51 -4.62 -13.70 14.07
N ILE A 52 -5.09 -12.46 13.89
CA ILE A 52 -4.29 -11.39 13.30
C ILE A 52 -3.19 -11.02 14.31
N ALA A 53 -1.93 -11.21 13.92
CA ALA A 53 -0.82 -10.80 14.77
C ALA A 53 -0.89 -9.30 15.06
N GLN A 54 -0.48 -8.87 16.25
CA GLN A 54 -0.56 -7.47 16.70
C GLN A 54 -0.02 -6.47 15.68
N LYS A 55 1.08 -6.80 15.00
CA LYS A 55 1.67 -5.99 13.92
C LYS A 55 0.69 -5.63 12.79
N TRP A 56 -0.27 -6.50 12.51
CA TRP A 56 -1.23 -6.39 11.42
C TRP A 56 -2.64 -6.05 11.88
N ASN A 57 -2.87 -5.96 13.19
CA ASN A 57 -4.18 -5.63 13.73
C ASN A 57 -4.31 -4.09 13.79
N PRO A 58 -5.15 -3.48 12.93
CA PRO A 58 -5.30 -2.04 12.81
C PRO A 58 -5.85 -1.38 14.08
N THR A 59 -6.45 -2.16 14.99
CA THR A 59 -6.95 -1.69 16.29
C THR A 59 -5.92 -1.78 17.41
N SER A 60 -4.82 -2.52 17.20
CA SER A 60 -3.81 -2.77 18.23
C SER A 60 -2.50 -2.02 18.03
N MET A 61 -2.33 -1.38 16.87
CA MET A 61 -1.32 -0.34 16.77
C MET A 61 -1.85 0.84 17.59
N PRO A 62 -1.18 1.23 18.69
CA PRO A 62 -1.45 2.55 19.23
C PRO A 62 -1.28 3.57 18.10
N GLU A 63 -2.07 4.65 18.11
CA GLU A 63 -1.67 5.87 17.40
C GLU A 63 -0.17 6.03 17.60
N ARG A 64 0.61 6.21 16.52
CA ARG A 64 2.07 6.21 16.59
C ARG A 64 2.49 7.24 17.64
N ALA A 65 2.72 6.79 18.86
CA ALA A 65 3.15 7.62 19.98
C ALA A 65 4.67 7.76 19.94
N ASP A 66 5.23 7.85 18.73
CA ASP A 66 6.63 8.21 18.53
C ASP A 66 6.84 9.72 18.73
N GLY A 67 5.74 10.47 18.90
CA GLY A 67 5.77 11.92 19.10
C GLY A 67 6.18 12.68 17.84
N LEU A 68 6.17 12.02 16.68
CA LEU A 68 6.57 12.61 15.41
C LEU A 68 5.37 13.19 14.65
N ASP A 69 4.16 12.67 14.88
CA ASP A 69 2.93 13.19 14.30
C ASP A 69 2.57 14.57 14.91
N LEU A 70 2.17 15.52 14.05
CA LEU A 70 1.71 16.81 14.52
C LEU A 70 0.29 16.68 15.07
N ASN A 71 0.05 17.17 16.29
CA ASN A 71 -1.31 17.34 16.78
C ASN A 71 -2.07 18.43 15.99
N GLU A 72 -3.40 18.49 16.10
CA GLU A 72 -4.20 19.44 15.31
C GLU A 72 -3.76 20.90 15.47
N GLY A 73 -3.38 21.31 16.69
CA GLY A 73 -2.87 22.66 16.96
C GLY A 73 -1.54 22.92 16.27
N GLN A 74 -0.61 21.98 16.38
CA GLN A 74 0.69 22.03 15.70
C GLN A 74 0.53 22.02 14.18
N ALA A 75 -0.37 21.21 13.63
CA ALA A 75 -0.64 21.14 12.19
C ALA A 75 -1.20 22.47 11.65
N LYS A 76 -2.13 23.10 12.37
CA LYS A 76 -2.68 24.43 12.00
C LYS A 76 -1.61 25.50 12.05
N ALA A 77 -0.87 25.61 13.16
CA ALA A 77 0.21 26.58 13.28
C ALA A 77 1.27 26.39 12.19
N ASN A 78 1.63 25.13 11.90
CA ASN A 78 2.63 24.78 10.89
C ASN A 78 2.16 25.02 9.44
N ALA A 79 0.85 24.97 9.18
CA ALA A 79 0.27 25.34 7.89
C ALA A 79 0.37 26.85 7.61
N GLU A 80 0.30 27.66 8.66
CA GLU A 80 0.37 29.12 8.61
C GLU A 80 1.81 29.67 8.64
N VAL A 81 2.82 28.81 8.85
CA VAL A 81 4.23 29.22 8.84
C VAL A 81 4.64 29.82 7.49
N ASP A 82 5.14 31.05 7.54
CA ASP A 82 5.88 31.69 6.47
C ASP A 82 7.25 31.00 6.30
N VAL A 83 7.32 30.13 5.30
CA VAL A 83 8.52 29.32 4.99
C VAL A 83 9.74 30.14 4.62
N SER A 84 9.58 31.43 4.28
CA SER A 84 10.71 32.33 4.00
C SER A 84 11.41 32.79 5.27
N LYS A 85 10.72 32.76 6.41
CA LYS A 85 11.21 33.26 7.70
C LYS A 85 11.48 32.12 8.69
N ASN A 86 10.67 31.08 8.67
CA ASN A 86 10.77 29.96 9.61
C ASN A 86 10.65 28.62 8.88
N PRO A 87 11.41 27.60 9.30
CA PRO A 87 11.28 26.26 8.73
C PRO A 87 9.92 25.65 9.09
N ARG A 88 9.28 25.01 8.11
CA ARG A 88 8.06 24.22 8.32
C ARG A 88 8.43 22.85 8.91
N VAL A 89 7.81 22.48 10.02
CA VAL A 89 7.98 21.17 10.64
C VAL A 89 7.36 20.11 9.74
N PHE A 90 8.06 19.01 9.52
CA PHE A 90 7.55 17.92 8.71
C PHE A 90 6.51 17.11 9.51
N ASN A 91 5.32 16.90 8.94
CA ASN A 91 4.35 15.94 9.49
C ASN A 91 4.56 14.57 8.82
N PRO A 92 5.10 13.57 9.53
CA PRO A 92 5.39 12.24 8.99
C PRO A 92 4.14 11.37 8.84
N ASP A 93 2.96 11.86 9.19
CA ASP A 93 1.71 11.16 8.98
C ASP A 93 1.55 10.77 7.49
N ILE A 94 1.57 9.46 7.26
CA ILE A 94 1.41 8.80 5.96
C ILE A 94 -0.05 8.42 5.68
N THR A 95 -0.98 8.76 6.57
CA THR A 95 -2.42 8.49 6.40
C THR A 95 -3.06 9.50 5.45
N GLU A 96 -2.54 9.56 4.22
CA GLU A 96 -3.23 10.18 3.12
C GLU A 96 -4.44 9.33 2.73
N LYS A 97 -5.64 9.86 2.96
CA LYS A 97 -6.91 9.15 2.78
C LYS A 97 -7.64 9.50 1.48
N LYS A 98 -7.14 10.46 0.69
CA LYS A 98 -7.84 10.97 -0.52
C LYS A 98 -7.33 10.33 -1.79
N SER A 99 -6.04 10.45 -2.12
CA SER A 99 -5.48 9.86 -3.35
C SER A 99 -4.01 9.43 -3.20
N PRO A 100 -3.58 8.36 -3.91
CA PRO A 100 -2.20 7.86 -3.84
C PRO A 100 -1.15 8.89 -4.25
N GLU A 101 -1.47 9.86 -5.13
CA GLU A 101 -0.51 10.91 -5.51
C GLU A 101 -0.11 11.81 -4.34
N ASN A 102 -0.98 11.97 -3.34
CA ASN A 102 -0.69 12.75 -2.15
C ASN A 102 0.06 11.93 -1.08
N ALA A 103 0.11 10.60 -1.25
CA ALA A 103 0.81 9.69 -0.36
C ALA A 103 2.30 9.53 -0.74
N ILE A 104 2.70 9.93 -1.95
CA ILE A 104 4.06 9.81 -2.45
C ILE A 104 4.80 11.13 -2.25
N ARG A 105 5.88 11.12 -1.45
CA ARG A 105 6.75 12.29 -1.23
C ARG A 105 8.17 12.01 -1.71
N ILE A 106 8.74 12.92 -2.50
CA ILE A 106 10.11 12.85 -3.02
C ILE A 106 10.95 13.92 -2.32
N PHE A 107 12.00 13.52 -1.60
CA PHE A 107 12.93 14.44 -0.95
C PHE A 107 14.14 14.70 -1.84
N LEU A 108 14.53 15.97 -1.98
CA LEU A 108 15.72 16.39 -2.72
C LEU A 108 16.72 17.05 -1.77
N PRO A 109 18.04 16.89 -1.99
CA PRO A 109 19.05 17.54 -1.16
C PRO A 109 18.97 19.07 -1.29
N ASN A 110 19.16 19.76 -0.15
CA ASN A 110 19.04 21.22 -0.01
C ASN A 110 20.09 22.03 -0.82
N THR A 111 21.00 21.35 -1.50
CA THR A 111 22.02 21.93 -2.39
C THR A 111 21.57 22.02 -3.85
N ALA A 112 20.38 21.51 -4.18
CA ALA A 112 19.81 21.68 -5.50
C ALA A 112 19.43 23.16 -5.71
N LYS A 113 20.28 23.92 -6.40
CA LYS A 113 20.03 25.32 -6.82
C LYS A 113 18.74 25.49 -7.66
N ASP A 114 18.11 24.39 -8.06
CA ASP A 114 16.83 24.34 -8.77
C ASP A 114 15.69 23.92 -7.84
N ASN A 115 15.37 24.72 -6.82
CA ASN A 115 14.14 24.58 -6.03
C ASN A 115 12.88 25.05 -6.78
N CYS A 116 13.00 25.42 -8.05
CA CYS A 116 11.85 25.38 -8.93
C CYS A 116 11.44 23.91 -9.03
N LEU A 117 10.29 23.55 -8.45
CA LEU A 117 9.52 22.37 -8.82
C LEU A 117 9.35 22.40 -10.34
N LYS A 118 10.35 21.89 -11.08
CA LYS A 118 10.28 21.69 -12.51
C LYS A 118 9.03 20.84 -12.64
N LYS A 119 7.98 21.38 -13.27
CA LYS A 119 6.73 20.64 -13.52
C LYS A 119 7.16 19.24 -13.91
N PRO A 120 6.68 18.17 -13.23
CA PRO A 120 7.14 16.82 -13.49
C PRO A 120 7.15 16.68 -15.00
N GLY A 121 8.30 16.30 -15.55
CA GLY A 121 8.52 16.32 -16.99
C GLY A 121 7.44 15.47 -17.63
N LYS A 122 6.32 16.09 -17.99
CA LYS A 122 5.25 15.46 -18.74
C LYS A 122 5.91 15.28 -20.09
N ARG A 123 6.52 14.11 -20.31
CA ARG A 123 6.81 13.66 -21.65
C ARG A 123 5.45 13.77 -22.32
N LYS A 124 5.28 14.77 -23.21
CA LYS A 124 4.19 14.73 -24.18
C LYS A 124 4.26 13.30 -24.70
N ALA A 125 3.19 12.53 -24.52
CA ALA A 125 3.12 11.20 -25.10
C ALA A 125 3.45 11.43 -26.57
N ARG A 126 4.69 11.14 -26.97
CA ARG A 126 5.01 11.11 -28.38
C ARG A 126 4.09 10.02 -28.86
N ALA A 127 3.22 10.34 -29.82
CA ALA A 127 2.59 9.29 -30.60
C ALA A 127 3.73 8.31 -30.94
N PRO A 128 3.58 7.01 -30.62
CA PRO A 128 4.66 6.06 -30.81
C PRO A 128 5.02 6.08 -32.30
N ASN A 129 6.06 6.84 -32.67
CA ASN A 129 6.57 6.94 -34.04
C ASN A 129 7.45 5.71 -34.36
N GLY A 130 7.14 4.57 -33.75
CA GLY A 130 7.92 3.34 -33.83
C GLY A 130 7.01 2.12 -33.66
N PRO A 131 7.48 0.94 -34.09
CA PRO A 131 6.73 -0.29 -33.96
C PRO A 131 6.42 -0.57 -32.48
N MET A 132 5.19 -0.96 -32.18
CA MET A 132 4.87 -1.51 -30.88
C MET A 132 5.58 -2.86 -30.71
N ILE A 133 6.36 -2.99 -29.66
CA ILE A 133 6.99 -4.25 -29.25
C ILE A 133 6.29 -4.75 -27.98
N THR A 134 6.01 -6.05 -27.94
CA THR A 134 5.57 -6.69 -26.69
C THR A 134 6.82 -7.13 -25.95
N ALA A 135 7.00 -6.61 -24.74
CA ALA A 135 8.06 -7.03 -23.83
C ALA A 135 7.45 -7.69 -22.59
N TYR A 136 8.06 -8.77 -22.16
CA TYR A 136 7.73 -9.52 -20.97
C TYR A 136 8.77 -9.17 -19.91
N THR A 137 8.32 -8.75 -18.74
CA THR A 137 9.19 -8.35 -17.63
C THR A 137 8.98 -9.30 -16.47
N ASP A 138 10.05 -9.71 -15.81
CA ASP A 138 9.97 -10.51 -14.58
C ASP A 138 11.04 -10.08 -13.57
N GLY A 139 10.78 -10.32 -12.30
CA GLY A 139 11.69 -10.04 -11.19
C GLY A 139 11.90 -11.29 -10.34
N SER A 140 13.14 -11.56 -9.98
CA SER A 140 13.49 -12.66 -9.06
C SER A 140 14.16 -12.13 -7.81
N SER A 141 13.98 -12.82 -6.69
CA SER A 141 14.61 -12.47 -5.42
C SER A 141 15.04 -13.73 -4.69
N ILE A 142 16.33 -13.82 -4.37
CA ILE A 142 16.91 -14.87 -3.53
C ILE A 142 16.94 -14.35 -2.10
N ASN A 143 16.53 -15.19 -1.14
CA ASN A 143 16.36 -14.82 0.27
C ASN A 143 15.39 -13.64 0.47
N ASN A 144 14.31 -13.63 -0.31
CA ASN A 144 13.30 -12.58 -0.23
C ASN A 144 12.80 -12.41 1.21
N GLY A 145 12.71 -11.16 1.67
CA GLY A 145 12.28 -10.83 3.04
C GLY A 145 13.38 -10.93 4.11
N THR A 146 14.64 -11.12 3.73
CA THR A 146 15.79 -11.06 4.65
C THR A 146 16.69 -9.87 4.36
N ALA A 147 17.55 -9.48 5.31
CA ALA A 147 18.53 -8.40 5.12
C ALA A 147 19.55 -8.69 4.00
N ASN A 148 19.73 -9.96 3.64
CA ASN A 148 20.66 -10.42 2.61
C ASN A 148 19.94 -10.80 1.31
N ALA A 149 18.75 -10.24 1.07
CA ALA A 149 18.01 -10.45 -0.17
C ALA A 149 18.82 -9.97 -1.38
N LYS A 150 18.85 -10.78 -2.44
CA LYS A 150 19.48 -10.42 -3.72
C LYS A 150 18.42 -10.46 -4.81
N THR A 151 18.19 -9.33 -5.46
CA THR A 151 17.15 -9.20 -6.47
C THR A 151 17.75 -9.15 -7.87
N GLY A 152 16.99 -9.59 -8.85
CA GLY A 152 17.30 -9.44 -10.27
C GLY A 152 16.05 -9.11 -11.05
N ALA A 153 16.22 -8.51 -12.22
CA ALA A 153 15.14 -8.14 -13.12
C ALA A 153 15.50 -8.53 -14.56
N GLY A 154 14.51 -8.97 -15.32
CA GLY A 154 14.66 -9.38 -16.70
C GLY A 154 13.63 -8.71 -17.61
N VAL A 155 14.04 -8.44 -18.84
CA VAL A 155 13.17 -8.05 -19.95
C VAL A 155 13.44 -8.99 -21.12
N TRP A 156 12.39 -9.61 -21.63
CA TRP A 156 12.41 -10.52 -22.77
C TRP A 156 11.41 -10.05 -23.83
N ILE A 157 11.78 -10.07 -25.11
CA ILE A 157 10.92 -9.66 -26.22
C ILE A 157 10.57 -10.86 -27.11
N SER A 158 11.60 -11.57 -27.58
CA SER A 158 11.51 -12.77 -28.41
C SER A 158 12.84 -13.52 -28.34
N ASP A 159 12.88 -14.74 -28.85
CA ASP A 159 14.13 -15.52 -28.92
C ASP A 159 15.21 -14.76 -29.70
N ASN A 160 16.44 -14.80 -29.18
CA ASN A 160 17.63 -14.14 -29.75
C ASN A 160 17.51 -12.63 -29.99
N ASN A 161 16.52 -11.95 -29.39
CA ASN A 161 16.39 -10.52 -29.53
C ASN A 161 17.57 -9.80 -28.82
N PRO A 162 18.34 -8.93 -29.50
CA PRO A 162 19.50 -8.27 -28.91
C PRO A 162 19.14 -7.32 -27.75
N LEU A 163 17.87 -6.94 -27.64
CA LEU A 163 17.34 -6.12 -26.55
C LEU A 163 16.95 -6.94 -25.31
N ASN A 164 16.99 -8.28 -25.38
CA ASN A 164 16.83 -9.10 -24.19
C ASN A 164 17.95 -8.76 -23.19
N ARG A 165 17.55 -8.51 -21.93
CA ARG A 165 18.46 -8.07 -20.87
C ARG A 165 18.01 -8.65 -19.53
N SER A 166 18.99 -8.98 -18.70
CA SER A 166 18.77 -9.30 -17.29
C SER A 166 19.86 -8.65 -16.44
N ILE A 167 19.47 -8.15 -15.27
CA ILE A 167 20.37 -7.59 -14.27
C ILE A 167 20.17 -8.30 -12.93
N ARG A 168 21.21 -8.30 -12.10
CA ARG A 168 21.24 -8.85 -10.74
C ARG A 168 22.14 -7.99 -9.86
#